data_AF-A0A534AUR3-F1
#
_entry.id   AF-A0A534AUR3-F1
#
_cell.length_a   1.000
_cell.length_b   1.000
_cell.length_c   1.000
_cell.angle_alpha   90.00
_cell.angle_beta   90.00
_cell.angle_gamma   90.00
#
_symmetry.space_group_name_H-M   'P 1'
#
loop_
_entity.id
_entity.type
_entity.pdbx_description
1 polymer ?
#
loop_
_entity_poly.entity_id
_entity_poly.type
_entity_poly.pdbx_seq_one_letter_code
_entity_poly.pdbx_strand_id
1 'polypeptide(L)'
;MTGTPPRAPLRAPRGTQLSCRNWLSEAALRMLLNNLDPEVAERPEELVVYGGIGKAARNWQCFEQIVAALRALEEDETLLIQSGKPVGVFRTHLDAPRVLLANSNLVARWADWEHFNALDRKGLMMFGQMTAGSWIYIGSQGIVQGTYETFVEMGRQHFAGKLTGKWILTAGLGGMGGAQPLAATMAGASLLAVECRPERIAKRLQTKYLDAQAATLPEALEILDRSRRSGRPVSVGLLGNA
;
A
#
# COMPACT_ATOMS: atom_id res chain seq x y z
N MET A 1 25.86 -3.60 19.75
CA MET A 1 24.91 -3.37 18.63
C MET A 1 25.57 -3.86 17.35
N THR A 2 25.45 -5.14 17.03
CA THR A 2 25.96 -5.71 15.78
C THR A 2 24.86 -5.58 14.74
N GLY A 3 24.85 -4.43 14.04
CA GLY A 3 23.90 -4.16 12.97
C GLY A 3 24.10 -5.15 11.83
N THR A 4 23.05 -5.89 11.47
CA THR A 4 23.01 -6.64 10.21
C THR A 4 23.28 -5.66 9.06
N PRO A 5 24.19 -5.97 8.12
CA PRO A 5 24.46 -5.08 7.00
C PRO A 5 23.16 -4.79 6.21
N PRO A 6 23.00 -3.57 5.67
CA PRO A 6 21.80 -3.19 4.95
C PRO A 6 21.58 -4.14 3.76
N ARG A 7 20.38 -4.73 3.68
CA ARG A 7 19.99 -5.58 2.55
C ARG A 7 19.92 -4.71 1.30
N ALA A 8 20.36 -5.27 0.16
CA ALA A 8 20.16 -4.61 -1.13
C ALA A 8 18.66 -4.34 -1.35
N PRO A 9 18.28 -3.21 -1.97
CA PRO A 9 16.89 -2.90 -2.24
C PRO A 9 16.22 -4.02 -3.05
N LEU A 10 15.09 -4.51 -2.56
CA LEU A 10 14.32 -5.53 -3.27
C LEU A 10 13.58 -4.89 -4.44
N ARG A 11 13.64 -5.51 -5.60
CA ARG A 11 12.84 -5.15 -6.77
C ARG A 11 12.45 -6.42 -7.51
N ALA A 12 11.27 -6.39 -8.13
CA ALA A 12 10.85 -7.54 -8.91
C ALA A 12 11.73 -7.72 -10.17
N PRO A 13 12.14 -8.96 -10.51
CA PRO A 13 12.82 -9.24 -11.77
C PRO A 13 12.04 -8.71 -12.99
N ARG A 14 12.77 -8.32 -14.04
CA ARG A 14 12.22 -7.78 -15.30
C ARG A 14 12.63 -8.65 -16.47
N GLY A 15 11.93 -8.50 -17.60
CA GLY A 15 12.18 -9.28 -18.81
C GLY A 15 11.61 -10.70 -18.74
N THR A 16 12.04 -11.54 -19.70
CA THR A 16 11.45 -12.87 -19.97
C THR A 16 12.19 -14.03 -19.29
N GLN A 17 13.33 -13.78 -18.64
CA GLN A 17 14.08 -14.82 -17.96
C GLN A 17 13.38 -15.24 -16.67
N LEU A 18 13.21 -16.55 -16.48
CA LEU A 18 12.59 -17.14 -15.29
C LEU A 18 13.64 -17.45 -14.22
N SER A 19 13.25 -17.26 -12.96
CA SER A 19 13.98 -17.74 -11.77
C SER A 19 13.24 -18.86 -11.03
N CYS A 20 11.94 -18.99 -11.27
CA CYS A 20 11.10 -20.13 -10.89
C CYS A 20 10.97 -21.14 -12.05
N ARG A 21 10.43 -22.32 -11.76
CA ARG A 21 10.23 -23.40 -12.76
C ARG A 21 9.20 -23.07 -13.84
N ASN A 22 8.25 -22.19 -13.56
CA ASN A 22 7.17 -21.80 -14.46
C ASN A 22 6.74 -20.34 -14.22
N TRP A 23 5.97 -19.79 -15.16
CA TRP A 23 5.49 -18.40 -15.10
C TRP A 23 4.50 -18.13 -13.97
N LEU A 24 3.72 -19.12 -13.51
CA LEU A 24 2.73 -18.91 -12.46
C LEU A 24 3.43 -18.68 -11.10
N SER A 25 4.43 -19.48 -10.78
CA SER A 25 5.27 -19.29 -9.58
C SER A 25 6.16 -18.04 -9.70
N GLU A 26 6.71 -17.78 -10.89
CA GLU A 26 7.49 -16.56 -11.15
C GLU A 26 6.64 -15.29 -10.96
N ALA A 27 5.38 -15.30 -11.41
CA ALA A 27 4.47 -14.17 -11.21
C ALA A 27 4.26 -13.88 -9.73
N ALA A 28 3.97 -14.91 -8.92
CA ALA A 28 3.85 -14.76 -7.46
C ALA A 28 5.13 -14.20 -6.82
N LEU A 29 6.31 -14.69 -7.24
CA LEU A 29 7.59 -14.19 -6.75
C LEU A 29 7.81 -12.72 -7.11
N ARG A 30 7.58 -12.34 -8.37
CA ARG A 30 7.71 -10.96 -8.83
C ARG A 30 6.75 -10.06 -8.07
N MET A 31 5.52 -10.48 -7.87
CA MET A 31 4.55 -9.64 -7.15
C MET A 31 4.88 -9.48 -5.66
N LEU A 32 5.38 -10.53 -5.00
CA LEU A 32 5.92 -10.44 -3.64
C LEU A 32 7.06 -9.40 -3.57
N LEU A 33 7.99 -9.45 -4.52
CA LEU A 33 9.11 -8.51 -4.58
C LEU A 33 8.67 -7.09 -4.94
N ASN A 34 7.65 -6.93 -5.79
CA ASN A 34 7.06 -5.64 -6.13
C ASN A 34 6.42 -4.98 -4.90
N ASN A 35 5.73 -5.75 -4.06
CA ASN A 35 5.18 -5.25 -2.80
C ASN A 35 6.26 -4.69 -1.87
N LEU A 36 7.54 -5.03 -2.04
CA LEU A 36 8.67 -4.56 -1.23
C LEU A 36 9.61 -3.64 -2.00
N ASP A 37 9.25 -3.21 -3.21
CA ASP A 37 10.04 -2.23 -3.96
C ASP A 37 10.04 -0.88 -3.21
N PRO A 38 11.19 -0.21 -3.01
CA PRO A 38 11.26 1.10 -2.36
C PRO A 38 10.37 2.18 -2.99
N GLU A 39 10.08 2.08 -4.28
CA GLU A 39 9.16 3.00 -4.97
C GLU A 39 7.69 2.70 -4.65
N VAL A 40 7.38 1.49 -4.18
CA VAL A 40 6.03 0.99 -3.95
C VAL A 40 5.68 1.00 -2.46
N ALA A 41 6.47 0.31 -1.64
CA ALA A 41 6.22 0.13 -0.21
C ALA A 41 6.47 1.39 0.62
N GLU A 42 5.81 1.47 1.77
CA GLU A 42 5.92 2.58 2.69
C GLU A 42 7.10 2.47 3.66
N ARG A 43 7.53 1.24 4.03
CA ARG A 43 8.72 0.87 4.85
C ARG A 43 9.19 -0.56 4.53
N PRO A 44 9.76 -0.82 3.33
CA PRO A 44 10.09 -2.17 2.87
C PRO A 44 11.14 -2.91 3.73
N GLU A 45 12.04 -2.19 4.39
CA GLU A 45 13.05 -2.72 5.31
C GLU A 45 12.45 -3.46 6.52
N GLU A 46 11.23 -3.09 6.91
CA GLU A 46 10.42 -3.74 7.94
C GLU A 46 9.39 -4.73 7.35
N LEU A 47 9.47 -5.01 6.04
CA LEU A 47 8.49 -5.75 5.24
C LEU A 47 7.12 -5.08 5.13
N VAL A 48 6.99 -3.81 5.58
CA VAL A 48 5.73 -3.08 5.63
C VAL A 48 5.45 -2.43 4.27
N VAL A 49 4.31 -2.82 3.70
CA VAL A 49 3.85 -2.34 2.40
C VAL A 49 3.02 -1.06 2.57
N TYR A 50 1.93 -1.10 3.34
CA TYR A 50 1.07 0.06 3.62
C TYR A 50 0.15 -0.18 4.83
N GLY A 51 -0.66 0.83 5.19
CA GLY A 51 -1.75 0.66 6.18
C GLY A 51 -1.24 0.38 7.60
N GLY A 52 -0.28 1.17 8.08
CA GLY A 52 0.31 1.00 9.40
C GLY A 52 1.38 -0.08 9.41
N ILE A 53 0.98 -1.32 9.71
CA ILE A 53 1.85 -2.50 9.84
C ILE A 53 1.49 -3.64 8.85
N GLY A 54 0.79 -3.32 7.76
CA GLY A 54 0.46 -4.28 6.72
C GLY A 54 1.73 -4.78 6.02
N LYS A 55 2.06 -6.07 6.16
CA LYS A 55 3.33 -6.66 5.70
C LYS A 55 3.15 -7.66 4.55
N ALA A 56 4.21 -7.83 3.76
CA ALA A 56 4.27 -8.82 2.68
C ALA A 56 4.64 -10.24 3.16
N ALA A 57 5.43 -10.33 4.23
CA ALA A 57 5.82 -11.58 4.89
C ALA A 57 6.00 -11.33 6.40
N ARG A 58 5.90 -12.39 7.21
CA ARG A 58 5.86 -12.26 8.68
C ARG A 58 7.14 -11.64 9.24
N ASN A 59 8.27 -12.16 8.78
CA ASN A 59 9.62 -11.72 9.12
C ASN A 59 10.56 -12.12 7.98
N TRP A 60 11.81 -11.66 8.03
CA TRP A 60 12.79 -11.88 6.96
C TRP A 60 13.10 -13.37 6.71
N GLN A 61 13.11 -14.20 7.75
CA GLN A 61 13.28 -15.65 7.60
C GLN A 61 12.11 -16.25 6.79
N CYS A 62 10.86 -15.88 7.11
CA CYS A 62 9.69 -16.33 6.35
C CYS A 62 9.75 -15.84 4.91
N PHE A 63 10.17 -14.59 4.67
CA PHE A 63 10.35 -14.05 3.32
C PHE A 63 11.34 -14.89 2.50
N GLU A 64 12.52 -15.18 3.04
CA GLU A 64 13.54 -15.99 2.36
C GLU A 64 13.03 -17.40 2.06
N GLN A 65 12.30 -18.00 3.00
CA GLN A 65 11.67 -19.31 2.79
C GLN A 65 10.58 -19.27 1.73
N ILE A 66 9.79 -18.19 1.63
CA ILE A 66 8.78 -18.03 0.58
C ILE A 66 9.46 -17.93 -0.78
N VAL A 67 10.52 -17.12 -0.90
CA VAL A 67 11.27 -16.98 -2.15
C VAL A 67 11.87 -18.33 -2.58
N ALA A 68 12.48 -19.07 -1.65
CA ALA A 68 13.03 -20.40 -1.92
C ALA A 68 11.92 -21.39 -2.35
N ALA A 69 10.79 -21.41 -1.65
CA ALA A 69 9.66 -22.28 -1.98
C ALA A 69 9.09 -21.97 -3.37
N LEU A 70 8.85 -20.70 -3.69
CA LEU A 70 8.33 -20.29 -5.01
C LEU A 70 9.27 -20.65 -6.16
N ARG A 71 10.59 -20.58 -5.94
CA ARG A 71 11.57 -20.99 -6.95
C ARG A 71 11.57 -22.48 -7.21
N ALA A 72 11.33 -23.28 -6.17
CA ALA A 72 11.33 -24.73 -6.23
C ALA A 72 9.97 -25.34 -6.63
N LEU A 73 8.87 -24.61 -6.48
CA LEU A 73 7.49 -25.08 -6.64
C LEU A 73 7.22 -25.64 -8.04
N GLU A 74 6.74 -26.88 -8.11
CA GLU A 74 6.34 -27.54 -9.35
C GLU A 74 4.97 -27.04 -9.86
N GLU A 75 4.62 -27.36 -11.11
CA GLU A 75 3.37 -26.91 -11.74
C GLU A 75 2.12 -27.54 -11.15
N ASP A 76 2.22 -28.72 -10.53
CA ASP A 76 1.12 -29.43 -9.87
C ASP A 76 1.19 -29.33 -8.34
N GLU A 77 1.91 -28.35 -7.81
CA GLU A 77 2.02 -28.09 -6.37
C GLU A 77 1.36 -26.76 -5.97
N THR A 78 0.96 -26.68 -4.69
CA THR A 78 0.40 -25.48 -4.06
C THR A 78 1.14 -25.18 -2.75
N LEU A 79 1.68 -23.97 -2.65
CA LEU A 79 2.28 -23.41 -1.43
C LEU A 79 1.21 -22.81 -0.51
N LEU A 80 1.24 -23.17 0.77
CA LEU A 80 0.39 -22.60 1.80
C LEU A 80 1.13 -21.53 2.60
N ILE A 81 0.55 -20.32 2.63
CA ILE A 81 1.01 -19.19 3.45
C ILE A 81 0.01 -18.97 4.60
N GLN A 82 0.48 -19.10 5.83
CA GLN A 82 -0.28 -18.78 7.04
C GLN A 82 0.30 -17.53 7.68
N SER A 83 -0.46 -16.43 7.75
CA SER A 83 -0.02 -15.13 8.28
C SER A 83 1.43 -14.79 7.88
N GLY A 84 1.70 -14.78 6.57
CA GLY A 84 3.00 -14.45 6.00
C GLY A 84 4.15 -15.43 6.24
N LYS A 85 3.85 -16.67 6.67
CA LYS A 85 4.83 -17.77 6.83
C LYS A 85 4.51 -18.91 5.86
N PRO A 86 5.51 -19.46 5.14
CA PRO A 86 5.31 -20.66 4.33
C PRO A 86 5.24 -21.88 5.24
N VAL A 87 4.09 -22.56 5.29
CA VAL A 87 3.83 -23.65 6.25
C VAL A 87 3.77 -25.04 5.63
N GLY A 88 3.66 -25.14 4.30
CA GLY A 88 3.69 -26.42 3.61
C GLY A 88 3.50 -26.27 2.11
N VAL A 89 3.94 -27.28 1.38
CA VAL A 89 3.70 -27.46 -0.05
C VAL A 89 3.00 -28.80 -0.21
N PHE A 90 1.91 -28.82 -0.96
CA PHE A 90 1.13 -30.03 -1.21
C PHE A 90 0.90 -30.19 -2.70
N ARG A 91 0.94 -31.43 -3.16
CA ARG A 91 0.54 -31.76 -4.52
C ARG A 91 -0.96 -31.52 -4.70
N THR A 92 -1.30 -30.84 -5.77
CA THR A 92 -2.66 -30.53 -6.21
C THR A 92 -2.80 -30.93 -7.68
N HIS A 93 -3.00 -29.99 -8.59
CA HIS A 93 -3.11 -30.20 -10.04
C HIS A 93 -2.83 -28.89 -10.78
N LEU A 94 -2.62 -28.95 -12.10
CA LEU A 94 -2.19 -27.80 -12.91
C LEU A 94 -3.15 -26.60 -12.80
N ASP A 95 -4.46 -26.83 -12.76
CA ASP A 95 -5.47 -25.77 -12.68
C ASP A 95 -5.70 -25.21 -11.25
N ALA A 96 -5.05 -25.78 -10.24
CA ALA A 96 -5.14 -25.26 -8.87
C ALA A 96 -4.34 -23.97 -8.71
N PRO A 97 -4.64 -23.12 -7.71
CA PRO A 97 -3.77 -22.01 -7.35
C PRO A 97 -2.38 -22.50 -6.93
N ARG A 98 -1.32 -21.86 -7.42
CA ARG A 98 0.06 -22.13 -6.96
C ARG A 98 0.30 -21.70 -5.52
N VAL A 99 -0.46 -20.72 -5.01
CA VAL A 99 -0.33 -20.20 -3.65
C VAL A 99 -1.71 -19.99 -3.05
N LEU A 100 -1.92 -20.49 -1.83
CA LEU A 100 -3.09 -20.19 -1.00
C LEU A 100 -2.64 -19.44 0.26
N LEU A 101 -3.30 -18.33 0.56
CA LEU A 101 -2.91 -17.44 1.65
C LEU A 101 -4.07 -17.24 2.63
N ALA A 102 -3.78 -17.43 3.91
CA ALA A 102 -4.70 -17.11 5.01
C ALA A 102 -3.96 -16.24 6.02
N ASN A 103 -4.21 -14.93 5.98
CA ASN A 103 -3.51 -13.95 6.81
C ASN A 103 -4.44 -13.36 7.87
N SER A 104 -3.91 -13.17 9.07
CA SER A 104 -4.53 -12.38 10.14
C SER A 104 -5.86 -12.90 10.70
N ASN A 105 -6.30 -14.08 10.28
CA ASN A 105 -7.52 -14.70 10.78
C ASN A 105 -7.38 -15.07 12.26
N LEU A 106 -8.36 -14.66 13.06
CA LEU A 106 -8.52 -15.02 14.46
C LEU A 106 -9.95 -15.48 14.68
N VAL A 107 -10.16 -16.42 15.61
CA VAL A 107 -11.52 -16.77 16.04
C VAL A 107 -12.17 -15.52 16.64
N ALA A 108 -13.43 -15.24 16.28
CA ALA A 108 -14.07 -13.94 16.50
C ALA A 108 -13.96 -13.39 17.93
N ARG A 109 -14.04 -14.26 18.95
CA ARG A 109 -13.90 -13.87 20.37
C ARG A 109 -12.54 -13.25 20.72
N TRP A 110 -11.51 -13.55 19.94
CA TRP A 110 -10.13 -13.07 20.09
C TRP A 110 -9.70 -12.15 18.96
N ALA A 111 -10.62 -11.73 18.08
CA ALA A 111 -10.32 -10.91 16.92
C ALA A 111 -10.19 -9.41 17.29
N ASP A 112 -9.28 -9.12 18.22
CA ASP A 112 -8.94 -7.77 18.67
C ASP A 112 -7.44 -7.49 18.57
N TRP A 113 -7.07 -6.22 18.68
CA TRP A 113 -5.68 -5.78 18.57
C TRP A 113 -4.80 -6.21 19.74
N GLU A 114 -5.35 -6.37 20.94
CA GLU A 114 -4.57 -6.79 22.11
C GLU A 114 -4.06 -8.22 21.92
N HIS A 115 -4.97 -9.13 21.53
CA HIS A 115 -4.66 -10.51 21.23
C HIS A 115 -3.76 -10.64 19.99
N PHE A 116 -4.05 -9.89 18.93
CA PHE A 116 -3.19 -9.81 17.75
C PHE A 116 -1.75 -9.44 18.14
N ASN A 117 -1.57 -8.38 18.92
CA ASN A 117 -0.26 -7.88 19.33
C ASN A 117 0.47 -8.87 20.27
N ALA A 118 -0.27 -9.58 21.13
CA ALA A 118 0.29 -10.63 21.95
C ALA A 118 0.83 -11.81 21.12
N LEU A 119 0.16 -12.17 20.02
CA LEU A 119 0.63 -13.19 19.08
C LEU A 119 1.79 -12.69 18.20
N ASP A 120 1.76 -11.42 17.75
CA ASP A 120 2.83 -10.80 16.98
C ASP A 120 4.15 -10.77 17.76
N ARG A 121 4.11 -10.38 19.05
CA ARG A 121 5.28 -10.44 19.95
C ARG A 121 5.85 -11.85 20.13
N LYS A 122 5.03 -12.89 19.96
CA LYS A 122 5.45 -14.31 19.98
C LYS A 122 5.92 -14.80 18.60
N GLY A 123 5.93 -13.96 17.57
CA GLY A 123 6.26 -14.34 16.19
C GLY A 123 5.19 -15.20 15.51
N LEU A 124 3.96 -15.20 16.01
CA LEU A 124 2.87 -16.04 15.54
C LEU A 124 1.91 -15.32 14.59
N MET A 125 2.09 -14.00 14.39
CA MET A 125 1.14 -13.19 13.65
C MET A 125 1.80 -12.27 12.63
N MET A 126 1.02 -11.89 11.63
CA MET A 126 1.31 -10.85 10.66
C MET A 126 0.00 -10.15 10.32
N PHE A 127 0.01 -8.83 10.18
CA PHE A 127 -1.12 -8.09 9.63
C PHE A 127 -0.99 -8.06 8.10
N GLY A 128 -1.91 -8.72 7.39
CA GLY A 128 -1.87 -8.82 5.93
C GLY A 128 -2.47 -7.62 5.21
N GLN A 129 -3.22 -6.75 5.92
CA GLN A 129 -4.09 -5.77 5.27
C GLN A 129 -4.94 -6.50 4.19
N MET A 130 -5.18 -5.87 3.04
CA MET A 130 -5.82 -6.50 1.89
C MET A 130 -4.73 -6.99 0.92
N THR A 131 -4.01 -6.06 0.28
CA THR A 131 -3.09 -6.36 -0.83
C THR A 131 -1.61 -6.48 -0.41
N ALA A 132 -1.29 -6.15 0.85
CA ALA A 132 0.07 -6.25 1.37
C ALA A 132 0.48 -7.72 1.52
N GLY A 133 -0.31 -8.50 2.26
CA GLY A 133 -0.06 -9.93 2.50
C GLY A 133 -0.51 -10.85 1.38
N SER A 134 -1.19 -10.32 0.34
CA SER A 134 -1.64 -11.08 -0.84
C SER A 134 -0.88 -10.73 -2.12
N TRP A 135 0.18 -9.91 -2.01
CA TRP A 135 1.13 -9.64 -3.08
C TRP A 135 0.49 -9.08 -4.36
N ILE A 136 -0.28 -8.00 -4.23
CA ILE A 136 -0.89 -7.33 -5.40
C ILE A 136 -0.99 -5.81 -5.22
N TYR A 137 -0.13 -5.24 -4.37
CA TYR A 137 -0.10 -3.81 -4.14
C TYR A 137 0.71 -3.11 -5.24
N ILE A 138 0.14 -2.06 -5.81
CA ILE A 138 0.68 -1.31 -6.95
C ILE A 138 0.93 0.16 -6.61
N GLY A 139 1.26 0.42 -5.34
CA GLY A 139 1.39 1.78 -4.83
C GLY A 139 0.04 2.48 -4.72
N SER A 140 0.09 3.81 -4.63
CA SER A 140 -1.11 4.63 -4.42
C SER A 140 -2.12 4.53 -5.56
N GLN A 141 -1.69 4.13 -6.76
CA GLN A 141 -2.58 3.97 -7.92
C GLN A 141 -3.74 3.01 -7.63
N GLY A 142 -3.50 1.98 -6.81
CA GLY A 142 -4.51 0.98 -6.49
C GLY A 142 -5.80 1.54 -5.87
N ILE A 143 -5.75 2.73 -5.25
CA ILE A 143 -6.92 3.36 -4.61
C ILE A 143 -7.30 4.71 -5.23
N VAL A 144 -6.53 5.25 -6.18
CA VAL A 144 -6.85 6.54 -6.85
C VAL A 144 -8.22 6.49 -7.48
N GLN A 145 -8.51 5.47 -8.28
CA GLN A 145 -9.79 5.37 -8.97
C GLN A 145 -10.95 5.30 -7.96
N GLY A 146 -10.87 4.45 -6.95
CA GLY A 146 -11.93 4.33 -5.94
C GLY A 146 -12.17 5.65 -5.19
N THR A 147 -11.09 6.38 -4.86
CA THR A 147 -11.19 7.69 -4.21
C THR A 147 -11.77 8.75 -5.15
N TYR A 148 -11.38 8.73 -6.43
CA TYR A 148 -11.93 9.59 -7.48
C TYR A 148 -13.43 9.35 -7.66
N GLU A 149 -13.87 8.09 -7.81
CA GLU A 149 -15.28 7.74 -7.94
C GLU A 149 -16.09 8.17 -6.72
N THR A 150 -15.51 8.04 -5.52
CA THR A 150 -16.13 8.54 -4.28
C THR A 150 -16.36 10.06 -4.35
N PHE A 151 -15.35 10.84 -4.74
CA PHE A 151 -15.49 12.29 -4.85
C PHE A 151 -16.42 12.72 -5.98
N VAL A 152 -16.36 12.06 -7.13
CA VAL A 152 -17.26 12.32 -8.26
C VAL A 152 -18.71 12.04 -7.86
N GLU A 153 -18.98 10.92 -7.20
CA GLU A 153 -20.32 10.56 -6.77
C GLU A 153 -20.84 11.51 -5.68
N MET A 154 -20.00 11.86 -4.71
CA MET A 154 -20.30 12.94 -3.75
C MET A 154 -20.64 14.25 -4.48
N GLY A 155 -19.88 14.59 -5.53
CA GLY A 155 -20.17 15.73 -6.39
C GLY A 155 -21.53 15.65 -7.07
N ARG A 156 -21.93 14.48 -7.58
CA ARG A 156 -23.26 14.25 -8.19
C ARG A 156 -24.39 14.45 -7.17
N GLN A 157 -24.26 13.84 -6.00
CA GLN A 157 -25.31 13.87 -4.97
C GLN A 157 -25.51 15.25 -4.34
N HIS A 158 -24.42 16.01 -4.12
CA HIS A 158 -24.48 17.25 -3.33
C HIS A 158 -24.30 18.52 -4.15
N PHE A 159 -23.72 18.43 -5.35
CA PHE A 159 -23.29 19.59 -6.13
C PHE A 159 -23.62 19.49 -7.62
N ALA A 160 -24.60 18.65 -8.00
CA ALA A 160 -25.02 18.44 -9.39
C ALA A 160 -23.85 18.07 -10.32
N GLY A 161 -22.86 17.35 -9.79
CA GLY A 161 -21.65 16.92 -10.50
C GLY A 161 -20.58 17.99 -10.71
N LYS A 162 -20.76 19.21 -10.18
CA LYS A 162 -19.85 20.34 -10.39
C LYS A 162 -19.04 20.66 -9.14
N LEU A 163 -17.77 20.27 -9.14
CA LEU A 163 -16.83 20.52 -8.04
C LEU A 163 -15.89 21.71 -8.25
N THR A 164 -15.92 22.36 -9.43
CA THR A 164 -15.11 23.55 -9.71
C THR A 164 -15.34 24.64 -8.66
N GLY A 165 -14.24 25.17 -8.11
CA GLY A 165 -14.27 26.19 -7.05
C GLY A 165 -14.63 25.68 -5.66
N LYS A 166 -14.82 24.36 -5.50
CA LYS A 166 -14.94 23.70 -4.20
C LYS A 166 -13.61 23.07 -3.80
N TRP A 167 -13.46 22.82 -2.50
CA TRP A 167 -12.31 22.14 -1.97
C TRP A 167 -12.70 21.15 -0.87
N ILE A 168 -11.88 20.11 -0.71
CA ILE A 168 -12.08 19.03 0.25
C ILE A 168 -11.04 19.17 1.36
N LEU A 169 -11.46 19.04 2.61
CA LEU A 169 -10.57 18.91 3.76
C LEU A 169 -10.46 17.44 4.16
N THR A 170 -9.25 16.95 4.32
CA THR A 170 -8.99 15.57 4.79
C THR A 170 -7.64 15.50 5.52
N ALA A 171 -7.24 14.30 5.95
CA ALA A 171 -5.96 14.03 6.57
C ALA A 171 -5.35 12.69 6.10
N GLY A 172 -4.04 12.55 6.31
CA GLY A 172 -3.27 11.34 6.05
C GLY A 172 -2.80 11.19 4.60
N LEU A 173 -1.48 11.21 4.40
CA LEU A 173 -0.79 11.09 3.11
C LEU A 173 0.08 9.82 3.04
N GLY A 174 -0.27 8.78 3.80
CA GLY A 174 0.33 7.44 3.73
C GLY A 174 0.03 6.71 2.41
N GLY A 175 0.41 5.43 2.30
CA GLY A 175 0.32 4.63 1.06
C GLY A 175 -1.00 4.76 0.29
N MET A 176 -2.14 4.65 0.99
CA MET A 176 -3.48 4.82 0.40
C MET A 176 -3.99 6.26 0.47
N GLY A 177 -3.90 6.92 1.64
CA GLY A 177 -4.40 8.29 1.83
C GLY A 177 -3.70 9.31 0.92
N GLY A 178 -2.49 9.01 0.46
CA GLY A 178 -1.77 9.78 -0.54
C GLY A 178 -2.43 9.84 -1.91
N ALA A 179 -3.43 9.01 -2.20
CA ALA A 179 -4.22 9.06 -3.43
C ALA A 179 -5.28 10.17 -3.42
N GLN A 180 -5.70 10.62 -2.24
CA GLN A 180 -6.75 11.63 -2.07
C GLN A 180 -6.48 12.94 -2.84
N PRO A 181 -5.27 13.53 -2.82
CA PRO A 181 -5.06 14.82 -3.45
C PRO A 181 -5.18 14.75 -4.98
N LEU A 182 -4.57 13.75 -5.62
CA LEU A 182 -4.72 13.50 -7.05
C LEU A 182 -6.17 13.16 -7.44
N ALA A 183 -6.85 12.33 -6.64
CA ALA A 183 -8.24 11.98 -6.89
C ALA A 183 -9.17 13.21 -6.85
N ALA A 184 -8.96 14.11 -5.90
CA ALA A 184 -9.74 15.34 -5.77
C ALA A 184 -9.52 16.27 -6.97
N THR A 185 -8.27 16.50 -7.38
CA THR A 185 -7.98 17.37 -8.52
C THR A 185 -8.49 16.80 -9.83
N MET A 186 -8.42 15.47 -10.03
CA MET A 186 -9.07 14.78 -11.15
C MET A 186 -10.59 14.95 -11.14
N ALA A 187 -11.23 14.92 -9.95
CA ALA A 187 -12.66 15.15 -9.80
C ALA A 187 -13.07 16.63 -9.97
N GLY A 188 -12.10 17.54 -10.10
CA GLY A 188 -12.33 18.97 -10.30
C GLY A 188 -12.41 19.78 -9.00
N ALA A 189 -12.07 19.20 -7.86
CA ALA A 189 -12.01 19.88 -6.56
C ALA A 189 -10.56 20.16 -6.15
N SER A 190 -10.33 21.28 -5.46
CA SER A 190 -9.08 21.45 -4.73
C SER A 190 -9.09 20.62 -3.44
N LEU A 191 -7.93 20.41 -2.81
CA LEU A 191 -7.84 19.61 -1.60
C LEU A 191 -6.80 20.17 -0.63
N LEU A 192 -7.14 20.14 0.66
CA LEU A 192 -6.20 20.33 1.77
C LEU A 192 -6.09 19.02 2.54
N ALA A 193 -4.89 18.44 2.56
CA ALA A 193 -4.56 17.26 3.35
C ALA A 193 -3.64 17.63 4.51
N VAL A 194 -4.08 17.37 5.74
CA VAL A 194 -3.22 17.47 6.93
C VAL A 194 -2.42 16.17 7.09
N GLU A 195 -1.11 16.26 7.26
CA GLU A 195 -0.22 15.12 7.48
C GLU A 195 0.79 15.46 8.57
N CYS A 196 0.99 14.55 9.52
CA CYS A 196 1.86 14.80 10.68
C CYS A 196 3.32 14.43 10.43
N ARG A 197 3.60 13.70 9.35
CA ARG A 197 4.94 13.22 8.99
C ARG A 197 5.46 13.92 7.73
N PRO A 198 6.50 14.77 7.83
CA PRO A 198 7.00 15.53 6.69
C PRO A 198 7.52 14.63 5.55
N GLU A 199 8.08 13.46 5.86
CA GLU A 199 8.56 12.51 4.86
C GLU A 199 7.44 11.93 3.99
N ARG A 200 6.20 11.85 4.50
CA ARG A 200 5.04 11.39 3.73
C ARG A 200 4.60 12.45 2.73
N ILE A 201 4.60 13.73 3.13
CA ILE A 201 4.33 14.86 2.23
C ILE A 201 5.36 14.87 1.09
N ALA A 202 6.65 14.80 1.42
CA ALA A 202 7.73 14.79 0.44
C ALA A 202 7.57 13.64 -0.59
N LYS A 203 7.20 12.44 -0.13
CA LYS A 203 6.95 11.29 -1.03
C LYS A 203 5.80 11.57 -2.01
N ARG A 204 4.73 12.26 -1.60
CA ARG A 204 3.61 12.61 -2.49
C ARG A 204 3.95 13.70 -3.50
N LEU A 205 4.77 14.67 -3.11
CA LEU A 205 5.32 15.66 -4.04
C LEU A 205 6.23 15.00 -5.10
N GLN A 206 7.09 14.07 -4.67
CA GLN A 206 7.99 13.34 -5.57
C GLN A 206 7.22 12.48 -6.58
N THR A 207 6.18 11.77 -6.11
CA THR A 207 5.34 10.89 -6.95
C THR A 207 4.27 11.64 -7.74
N LYS A 208 4.18 12.98 -7.64
CA LYS A 208 3.19 13.82 -8.31
C LYS A 208 1.74 13.53 -7.92
N TYR A 209 1.55 13.01 -6.70
CA TYR A 209 0.25 12.82 -6.08
C TYR A 209 -0.23 14.04 -5.28
N LEU A 210 0.67 14.98 -5.03
CA LEU A 210 0.42 16.25 -4.35
C LEU A 210 1.09 17.38 -5.14
N ASP A 211 0.42 18.52 -5.29
CA ASP A 211 0.93 19.66 -6.08
C ASP A 211 1.84 20.57 -5.25
N ALA A 212 1.42 20.91 -4.03
CA ALA A 212 2.09 21.88 -3.18
C ALA A 212 2.07 21.48 -1.71
N GLN A 213 3.02 22.03 -0.95
CA GLN A 213 3.03 22.02 0.51
C GLN A 213 2.96 23.46 1.01
N ALA A 214 2.11 23.71 2.01
CA ALA A 214 2.07 24.98 2.73
C ALA A 214 2.83 24.85 4.07
N ALA A 215 3.51 25.92 4.46
CA ALA A 215 4.20 26.01 5.75
C ALA A 215 3.24 26.33 6.90
N THR A 216 2.13 27.02 6.61
CA THR A 216 1.14 27.42 7.61
C THR A 216 -0.30 27.25 7.10
N LEU A 217 -1.25 27.18 8.03
CA LEU A 217 -2.67 27.14 7.67
C LEU A 217 -3.13 28.39 6.88
N PRO A 218 -2.78 29.63 7.26
CA PRO A 218 -3.12 30.81 6.46
C PRO A 218 -2.61 30.73 5.01
N GLU A 219 -1.37 30.30 4.81
CA GLU A 219 -0.81 30.09 3.46
C GLU A 219 -1.60 29.03 2.68
N ALA A 220 -1.94 27.91 3.33
CA ALA A 220 -2.75 26.85 2.69
C ALA A 220 -4.10 27.39 2.22
N LEU A 221 -4.77 28.19 3.05
CA LEU A 221 -6.06 28.82 2.72
C LEU A 221 -5.92 29.84 1.58
N GLU A 222 -4.82 30.59 1.53
CA GLU A 222 -4.54 31.51 0.43
C GLU A 222 -4.31 30.79 -0.91
N ILE A 223 -3.61 29.64 -0.90
CA ILE A 223 -3.45 28.81 -2.09
C ILE A 223 -4.81 28.32 -2.60
N LEU A 224 -5.67 27.83 -1.72
CA LEU A 224 -7.01 27.36 -2.08
C LEU A 224 -7.89 28.49 -2.63
N ASP A 225 -7.82 29.69 -2.06
CA ASP A 225 -8.60 30.83 -2.53
C ASP A 225 -8.14 31.28 -3.94
N ARG A 226 -6.83 31.31 -4.20
CA ARG A 226 -6.29 31.57 -5.56
C ARG A 226 -6.74 30.51 -6.57
N SER A 227 -6.73 29.25 -6.17
CA SER A 227 -7.24 28.13 -6.98
C SER A 227 -8.73 28.28 -7.29
N ARG A 228 -9.54 28.63 -6.29
CA ARG A 228 -10.98 28.90 -6.46
C ARG A 228 -11.23 30.03 -7.47
N ARG A 229 -10.52 31.16 -7.36
CA ARG A 229 -10.66 32.30 -8.26
C ARG A 229 -10.24 31.99 -9.71
N SER A 230 -9.22 31.16 -9.89
CA SER A 230 -8.73 30.77 -11.21
C SER A 230 -9.48 29.59 -11.85
N GLY A 231 -10.33 28.90 -11.09
CA GLY A 231 -11.04 27.71 -11.56
C GLY A 231 -10.13 26.50 -11.82
N ARG A 232 -8.88 26.53 -11.36
CA ARG A 232 -7.89 25.45 -11.53
C ARG A 232 -7.70 24.71 -10.21
N PRO A 233 -8.12 23.43 -10.11
CA PRO A 233 -7.96 22.64 -8.90
C PRO A 233 -6.48 22.54 -8.47
N VAL A 234 -6.24 22.52 -7.17
CA VAL A 234 -4.91 22.32 -6.57
C VAL A 234 -5.00 21.46 -5.33
N SER A 235 -4.01 20.62 -5.11
CA SER A 235 -3.85 19.85 -3.90
C SER A 235 -2.71 20.37 -3.01
N VAL A 236 -3.02 20.60 -1.74
CA VAL A 236 -2.12 21.23 -0.77
C VAL A 236 -1.94 20.31 0.44
N GLY A 237 -0.69 20.00 0.77
CA GLY A 237 -0.31 19.33 2.00
C GLY A 237 0.01 20.35 3.08
N LEU A 238 -0.49 20.13 4.30
CA LEU A 238 -0.17 20.94 5.47
C LEU A 238 0.45 20.03 6.54
N LEU A 239 1.66 20.36 6.98
CA LEU A 239 2.29 19.66 8.08
C LEU A 239 1.56 20.02 9.38
N GLY A 240 0.95 19.04 10.03
CA GLY A 240 0.16 19.26 11.24
C GLY A 240 -0.50 18.01 11.77
N ASN A 241 -1.27 18.15 12.85
CA ASN A 241 -2.14 17.11 13.36
C ASN A 241 -3.60 17.49 13.05
N ALA A 242 -4.38 16.50 12.63
CA ALA A 242 -5.75 16.69 12.13
C ALA A 242 -6.76 16.93 13.27
#